data_AF-W4RRY7-F1
#
_entry.id   AF-W4RRY7-F1
#
_cell.length_a   1.000
_cell.length_b   1.000
_cell.length_c   1.000
_cell.angle_alpha   90.00
_cell.angle_beta   90.00
_cell.angle_gamma   90.00
#
_symmetry.space_group_name_H-M   'P 1'
#
loop_
_entity.id
_entity.type
_entity.pdbx_description
1 polymer ?
#
loop_
_entity_poly.entity_id
_entity_poly.type
_entity_poly.pdbx_seq_one_letter_code
_entity_poly.pdbx_strand_id
1 'polypeptide(L)' 'MRNQMNPTVERILGNIDKVMTGKRNVAELSLIALLAGGHVLLEDVPGSVRR' A
#
# COMPACT_ATOMS: atom_id res chain seq x y z
N MET A 1 -20.82 -12.60 0.90
CA MET A 1 -19.69 -13.13 1.69
C MET A 1 -18.88 -11.94 2.19
N ARG A 2 -18.65 -11.80 3.50
CA ARG A 2 -17.82 -10.71 4.03
C ARG A 2 -16.37 -11.15 3.91
N ASN A 3 -15.63 -10.61 2.94
CA ASN A 3 -14.17 -10.71 2.92
C ASN A 3 -13.65 -9.90 4.10
N GLN A 4 -13.34 -10.58 5.21
CA GLN A 4 -12.61 -9.97 6.31
C GLN A 4 -11.13 -9.95 5.94
N MET A 5 -10.56 -8.75 5.81
CA MET A 5 -9.11 -8.61 5.68
C MET A 5 -8.43 -8.97 7.00
N ASN A 6 -7.19 -9.47 6.91
CA ASN A 6 -6.39 -9.74 8.09
C ASN A 6 -6.18 -8.41 8.85
N PRO A 7 -6.43 -8.37 10.17
CA PRO A 7 -6.31 -7.14 10.96
C PRO A 7 -4.89 -6.55 10.93
N THR A 8 -3.87 -7.39 10.72
CA THR A 8 -2.48 -6.94 10.54
C THR A 8 -2.29 -6.19 9.23
N VAL A 9 -2.90 -6.69 8.15
CA VAL A 9 -2.86 -6.04 6.82
C VAL A 9 -3.55 -4.68 6.88
N GLU A 10 -4.72 -4.61 7.52
CA GLU A 10 -5.41 -3.32 7.74
C GLU A 10 -4.55 -2.34 8.53
N ARG A 11 -3.86 -2.80 9.58
CA ARG A 11 -2.98 -1.95 10.39
C ARG A 11 -1.79 -1.42 9.60
N ILE A 12 -1.19 -2.24 8.73
CA ILE A 12 -0.09 -1.83 7.86
C ILE A 12 -0.58 -0.79 6.85
N LEU A 13 -1.67 -1.07 6.14
CA LEU A 13 -2.24 -0.15 5.14
C LEU A 13 -2.67 1.17 5.79
N GLY A 14 -3.27 1.13 6.98
CA GLY A 14 -3.65 2.32 7.74
C GLY A 14 -2.46 3.17 8.19
N ASN A 15 -1.28 2.58 8.42
CA ASN A 15 -0.07 3.35 8.70
C ASN A 15 0.52 3.98 7.44
N ILE A 16 0.44 3.30 6.29
CA ILE A 16 0.90 3.86 5.01
C ILE A 16 0.04 5.05 4.60
N ASP A 17 -1.28 4.96 4.80
CA ASP A 17 -2.24 6.02 4.44
C ASP A 17 -1.99 7.34 5.20
N LYS A 18 -1.40 7.28 6.40
CA LYS A 18 -0.99 8.48 7.17
C LYS A 18 0.15 9.26 6.52
N VAL A 19 0.94 8.63 5.67
CA VAL A 19 2.14 9.20 5.04
C VAL A 19 1.93 9.42 3.54
N MET A 20 1.09 8.59 2.91
CA MET A 20 0.80 8.63 1.48
C MET A 20 -0.70 8.67 1.22
N THR A 21 -1.30 9.84 1.43
CA THR A 21 -2.73 10.08 1.20
C THR A 21 -3.11 9.80 -0.26
N GLY A 22 -4.16 9.00 -0.46
CA GLY A 22 -4.73 8.72 -1.78
C GLY A 22 -3.96 7.69 -2.62
N LYS A 23 -2.88 7.10 -2.08
CA LYS A 23 -2.09 6.05 -2.76
C LYS A 23 -2.33 4.65 -2.17
N ARG A 24 -3.45 4.43 -1.48
CA ARG A 24 -3.79 3.16 -0.81
C ARG A 24 -3.72 1.94 -1.75
N ASN A 25 -4.21 2.06 -2.98
CA ASN A 25 -4.16 0.96 -3.96
C ASN A 25 -2.72 0.54 -4.30
N VAL A 26 -1.80 1.51 -4.40
CA VAL A 26 -0.38 1.24 -4.66
C VAL A 26 0.24 0.51 -3.48
N ALA A 27 -0.09 0.93 -2.26
CA ALA A 27 0.36 0.26 -1.03
C ALA A 27 -0.14 -1.18 -0.93
N GLU A 28 -1.40 -1.44 -1.31
CA GLU A 28 -1.99 -2.77 -1.31
C GLU A 28 -1.33 -3.69 -2.33
N LEU A 29 -1.15 -3.24 -3.58
CA LEU A 29 -0.45 -4.00 -4.62
C LEU A 29 1.01 -4.27 -4.25
N SER A 30 1.68 -3.30 -3.63
CA SER A 30 3.06 -3.47 -3.17
C SER A 30 3.16 -4.51 -2.06
N LEU A 31 2.19 -4.53 -1.14
CA LEU A 31 2.12 -5.51 -0.07
C LEU A 31 1.81 -6.92 -0.61
N ILE A 32 0.92 -7.03 -1.61
CA ILE A 32 0.63 -8.29 -2.30
C ILE A 32 1.90 -8.82 -2.97
N ALA A 33 2.61 -7.99 -3.73
CA ALA A 33 3.85 -8.39 -4.39
C ALA A 33 4.90 -8.83 -3.38
N LEU A 34 5.09 -8.09 -2.29
CA LEU A 34 6.02 -8.45 -1.20
C LEU A 34 5.68 -9.81 -0.59
N LEU A 35 4.41 -10.05 -0.26
CA LEU A 35 3.96 -11.31 0.35
C LEU A 35 4.01 -12.49 -0.63
N ALA A 36 3.85 -12.22 -1.93
CA ALA A 36 3.98 -13.21 -3.00
C ALA A 36 5.44 -13.47 -3.42
N GLY A 37 6.42 -12.78 -2.84
CA GLY A 37 7.84 -12.85 -3.25
C GLY A 37 8.11 -12.25 -4.64
N GLY A 38 7.20 -11.41 -5.13
CA GLY A 38 7.35 -10.65 -6.36
C GLY A 38 8.18 -9.38 -6.17
N HIS A 39 8.43 -8.69 -7.29
CA HIS A 39 9.19 -7.44 -7.31
C HIS A 39 8.26 -6.27 -7.67
N VAL A 40 8.53 -5.11 -7.08
CA VAL A 40 7.78 -3.87 -7.35
C VAL A 40 8.78 -2.82 -7.81
N LEU A 41 8.51 -2.23 -8.97
CA LEU A 41 9.21 -1.05 -9.45
C LEU A 41 8.36 0.17 -9.10
N LEU A 42 8.92 1.09 -8.32
CA LEU A 42 8.28 2.36 -7.98
C LEU A 42 8.91 3.45 -8.82
N GLU A 43 8.19 3.89 -9.85
CA GLU A 43 8.53 5.09 -10.60
C GLU A 43 7.79 6.28 -9.98
N ASP A 44 8.51 7.31 -9.57
CA ASP A 44 7.91 8.54 -9.08
C ASP A 44 8.41 9.75 -9.87
N VAL A 45 7.50 10.68 -10.14
CA VAL A 45 7.82 11.99 -10.71
C VAL A 45 7.92 13.02 -9.58
N PRO A 46 8.92 13.91 -9.58
CA PRO A 46 9.09 14.87 -8.49
C PRO A 46 7.84 15.73 -8.30
N GLY A 47 7.27 15.71 -7.08
CA GLY A 47 6.06 16.47 -6.70
C GLY A 47 4.80 15.65 -6.40
N SER A 48 4.82 14.32 -6.56
CA SER A 48 3.63 13.46 -6.34
C SER A 48 3.22 13.24 -4.88
N VAL A 49 4.12 13.48 -3.93
CA VAL A 49 3.87 13.40 -2.48
C VAL A 49 3.79 14.81 -1.94
N ARG A 50 2.57 15.30 -1.73
CA ARG A 50 2.33 16.51 -0.96
C ARG A 50 2.08 16.11 0.49
N ARG A 51 2.91 16.61 1.40
CA ARG A 51 2.72 16.48 2.85
C ARG A 51 1.34 16.96 3.29
#